data_AF-A0A9J6H5P7-F1
#
_entry.id   AF-A0A9J6H5P7-F1
#
_cell.length_a   1.000
_cell.length_b   1.000
_cell.length_c   1.000
_cell.angle_alpha   90.00
_cell.angle_beta   90.00
_cell.angle_gamma   90.00
#
_symmetry.space_group_name_H-M   'P 1'
#
loop_
_entity.id
_entity.type
_entity.pdbx_description
1 polymer ?
#
loop_
_entity_poly.entity_id
_entity_poly.type
_entity_poly.pdbx_seq_one_letter_code
_entity_poly.pdbx_strand_id
1 'polypeptide(L)'
;MQVTALYSFPGRLYSLVQAMKSSGTQVDSMRKLCVGGGPVNEALARHVLDAFPKLRNLRNLYGLVECGGLLTSPGLSEINCVDVGFPTPNVELKPSFGLSGAGLHNFPIGAAAIINFIITIAVD
;
A
#
# COMPACT_ATOMS: atom_id res chain seq x y z
N MET A 1 -15.88 6.34 -22.17
CA MET A 1 -14.56 6.19 -21.52
C MET A 1 -14.70 5.18 -20.38
N GLN A 2 -13.85 4.16 -20.31
CA GLN A 2 -13.88 3.14 -19.24
C GLN A 2 -12.63 3.31 -18.36
N VAL A 3 -12.82 3.34 -17.03
CA VAL A 3 -11.72 3.46 -16.07
C VAL A 3 -11.27 2.06 -15.67
N THR A 4 -10.04 1.69 -16.03
CA THR A 4 -9.48 0.36 -15.76
C THR A 4 -8.46 0.35 -14.62
N ALA A 5 -7.94 1.52 -14.25
CA ALA A 5 -6.98 1.69 -13.18
C ALA A 5 -7.32 2.92 -12.31
N LEU A 6 -7.12 2.79 -11.00
CA LEU A 6 -7.30 3.88 -10.04
C LEU A 6 -6.11 3.92 -9.07
N TYR A 7 -5.57 5.12 -8.84
CA TYR A 7 -4.74 5.41 -7.69
C TYR A 7 -5.54 6.26 -6.70
N SER A 8 -5.50 5.91 -5.41
CA SER A 8 -6.23 6.65 -4.38
C SER A 8 -5.55 6.62 -3.02
N PHE A 9 -6.11 7.36 -2.07
CA PHE A 9 -5.70 7.38 -0.67
C PHE A 9 -6.74 6.61 0.17
N PRO A 10 -6.36 5.96 1.29
CA PRO A 10 -7.26 5.09 2.05
C PRO A 10 -8.62 5.71 2.37
N GLY A 11 -8.65 6.95 2.88
CA GLY A 11 -9.89 7.64 3.22
C GLY A 11 -10.78 7.94 2.01
N ARG A 12 -10.19 8.37 0.88
CA ARG A 12 -10.92 8.66 -0.35
C ARG A 12 -11.46 7.40 -1.00
N LEU A 13 -10.68 6.33 -0.96
CA LEU A 13 -11.09 5.02 -1.44
C LEU A 13 -12.27 4.47 -0.63
N TYR A 14 -12.22 4.62 0.70
CA TYR A 14 -13.34 4.26 1.55
C TYR A 14 -14.61 5.02 1.19
N SER A 15 -14.54 6.36 1.08
CA SER A 15 -15.69 7.18 0.69
C SER A 15 -16.25 6.80 -0.69
N LEU A 16 -15.38 6.49 -1.65
CA LEU A 16 -15.79 6.03 -2.98
C LEU A 16 -16.57 4.72 -2.90
N VAL A 17 -16.03 3.73 -2.20
CA VAL A 17 -16.70 2.43 -2.02
C VAL A 17 -18.05 2.58 -1.33
N GLN A 18 -18.14 3.44 -0.32
CA GLN A 18 -19.42 3.71 0.37
C GLN A 18 -20.43 4.37 -0.57
N ALA A 19 -20.01 5.34 -1.38
CA ALA A 19 -20.88 5.99 -2.37
C ALA A 19 -21.34 5.03 -3.48
N MET A 20 -20.47 4.10 -3.91
CA MET A 20 -20.85 3.04 -4.86
C MET A 20 -21.90 2.11 -4.25
N LYS A 21 -21.70 1.69 -3.00
CA LYS A 21 -22.66 0.84 -2.27
C LYS A 21 -24.02 1.53 -2.10
N SER A 22 -24.04 2.80 -1.71
CA SER A 22 -25.31 3.53 -1.49
C SER A 22 -26.07 3.82 -2.77
N SER A 23 -25.37 4.04 -3.88
CA SER A 23 -25.99 4.33 -5.18
C SER A 23 -26.30 3.09 -6.03
N GLY A 24 -25.77 1.91 -5.66
CA GLY A 24 -25.80 0.71 -6.49
C GLY A 24 -24.91 0.79 -7.74
N THR A 25 -24.07 1.83 -7.86
CA THR A 25 -23.20 2.03 -9.03
C THR A 25 -22.06 1.02 -9.03
N GLN A 26 -21.86 0.34 -10.15
CA GLN A 26 -20.75 -0.61 -10.34
C GLN A 26 -19.79 -0.12 -11.42
N VAL A 27 -18.49 -0.36 -11.20
CA VAL A 27 -17.43 -0.06 -12.17
C VAL A 27 -16.78 -1.36 -12.62
N ASP A 28 -17.48 -2.06 -13.50
CA ASP A 28 -17.09 -3.37 -14.04
C ASP A 28 -15.82 -3.39 -14.87
N SER A 29 -15.34 -2.21 -15.30
CA SER A 29 -14.11 -2.06 -16.06
C SER A 29 -12.87 -1.99 -15.17
N MET A 30 -13.02 -1.82 -13.85
CA MET A 30 -11.89 -1.70 -12.93
C MET A 30 -11.07 -2.99 -12.88
N ARG A 31 -9.75 -2.89 -13.09
CA ARG A 31 -8.81 -4.03 -13.07
C ARG A 31 -7.66 -3.82 -12.10
N LYS A 32 -7.22 -2.58 -11.93
CA LYS A 32 -6.04 -2.25 -11.12
C LYS A 32 -6.36 -1.15 -10.12
N LEU A 33 -6.01 -1.38 -8.87
CA LEU A 33 -6.15 -0.38 -7.83
C LEU A 33 -4.85 -0.27 -7.06
N CYS A 34 -4.36 0.95 -6.94
CA CYS A 34 -3.22 1.30 -6.12
C CYS A 34 -3.70 2.23 -5.01
N VAL A 35 -3.27 1.96 -3.78
CA VAL A 35 -3.58 2.77 -2.62
C VAL A 35 -2.28 3.09 -1.89
N GLY A 36 -2.12 4.34 -1.46
CA GLY A 36 -0.89 4.77 -0.77
C GLY A 36 -1.10 6.07 0.00
N GLY A 37 -0.03 6.59 0.59
CA GLY A 37 -0.06 7.83 1.37
C GLY A 37 -0.72 7.70 2.75
N GLY A 38 -1.02 6.49 3.19
CA GLY A 38 -1.55 6.20 4.52
C GLY A 38 -1.69 4.69 4.76
N PRO A 39 -1.90 4.26 6.01
CA PRO A 39 -2.05 2.85 6.32
C PRO A 39 -3.30 2.26 5.68
N VAL A 40 -3.15 1.07 5.12
CA VAL A 40 -4.25 0.25 4.58
C VAL A 40 -4.48 -0.89 5.57
N ASN A 41 -5.72 -1.07 5.98
CA ASN A 41 -6.11 -2.18 6.84
C ASN A 41 -6.97 -3.20 6.07
N GLU A 42 -7.09 -4.40 6.64
CA GLU A 42 -7.84 -5.50 6.03
C GLU A 42 -9.33 -5.19 5.83
N ALA A 43 -9.92 -4.32 6.66
CA ALA A 43 -11.33 -3.94 6.52
C ALA A 43 -11.55 -3.11 5.25
N LEU A 44 -10.67 -2.15 4.97
CA LEU A 44 -10.70 -1.38 3.74
C LEU A 44 -10.44 -2.27 2.52
N ALA A 45 -9.45 -3.16 2.60
CA ALA A 45 -9.14 -4.09 1.52
C ALA A 45 -10.35 -4.96 1.14
N ARG A 46 -11.04 -5.53 2.13
CA ARG A 46 -12.28 -6.30 1.90
C ARG A 46 -13.37 -5.47 1.24
N HIS A 47 -13.64 -4.27 1.75
CA HIS A 47 -14.63 -3.38 1.15
C HIS A 47 -14.33 -3.05 -0.32
N VAL A 48 -13.05 -2.88 -0.65
CA VAL A 48 -12.59 -2.62 -2.02
C VAL A 48 -12.80 -3.84 -2.91
N LEU A 49 -12.40 -5.02 -2.45
CA LEU A 49 -12.58 -6.26 -3.21
C LEU A 49 -14.05 -6.57 -3.47
N ASP A 50 -14.92 -6.33 -2.49
CA ASP A 50 -16.38 -6.47 -2.64
C ASP A 50 -16.95 -5.48 -3.68
N ALA A 51 -16.45 -4.24 -3.69
CA ALA A 51 -16.93 -3.19 -4.59
C ALA A 51 -16.43 -3.33 -6.03
N PHE A 52 -15.28 -4.01 -6.22
CA PHE A 52 -14.65 -4.20 -7.52
C PHE A 52 -14.36 -5.70 -7.77
N PRO A 53 -15.38 -6.52 -8.08
CA PRO A 53 -15.24 -7.98 -8.16
C PRO A 53 -14.33 -8.46 -9.30
N LYS A 54 -14.06 -7.60 -10.30
CA LYS A 54 -13.18 -7.91 -11.44
C LYS A 54 -11.75 -7.37 -11.25
N LEU A 55 -11.39 -6.95 -10.05
CA LEU A 55 -10.07 -6.43 -9.73
C LEU A 55 -9.04 -7.56 -9.81
N ARG A 56 -7.96 -7.33 -10.56
CA ARG A 56 -6.82 -8.25 -10.70
C ARG A 56 -5.68 -7.86 -9.79
N ASN A 57 -5.63 -6.59 -9.39
CA ASN A 57 -4.55 -6.03 -8.60
C ASN A 57 -5.05 -5.03 -7.58
N LEU A 58 -4.65 -5.22 -6.34
CA LEU A 58 -4.78 -4.24 -5.27
C LEU A 58 -3.40 -4.08 -4.64
N ARG A 59 -2.81 -2.89 -4.80
CA ARG A 59 -1.41 -2.64 -4.44
C ARG A 59 -1.35 -1.58 -3.35
N ASN A 60 -0.87 -1.96 -2.19
CA ASN A 60 -0.51 -1.04 -1.11
C ASN A 60 0.88 -0.46 -1.38
N LEU A 61 0.94 0.78 -1.83
CA LEU A 61 2.14 1.49 -2.20
C LEU A 61 2.64 2.33 -1.04
N TYR A 62 3.94 2.25 -0.76
CA TYR A 62 4.58 3.12 0.22
C TYR A 62 5.61 4.03 -0.43
N GLY A 63 5.54 5.30 -0.06
CA GLY A 63 6.40 6.38 -0.52
C GLY A 63 6.24 7.57 0.41
N LEU A 64 7.27 8.42 0.43
CA LEU A 64 7.34 9.63 1.23
C LEU A 64 7.60 10.80 0.30
N VAL A 65 7.06 11.98 0.65
CA VAL A 65 7.30 13.20 -0.14
C VAL A 65 8.77 13.60 -0.11
N GLU A 66 9.43 13.37 1.03
CA GLU A 66 10.86 13.60 1.27
C GLU A 66 11.76 12.74 0.39
N CYS A 67 11.24 11.61 -0.11
CA CYS A 67 11.97 10.69 -0.98
C CYS A 67 11.66 10.91 -2.47
N GLY A 68 10.80 11.88 -2.81
CA GLY A 68 10.47 12.21 -4.18
C GLY A 68 9.70 11.12 -4.95
N GLY A 69 9.18 10.09 -4.30
CA GLY A 69 8.51 9.00 -5.00
C GLY A 69 8.12 7.78 -4.17
N LEU A 70 7.80 6.70 -4.90
CA LEU A 70 7.47 5.39 -4.34
C LEU A 70 8.75 4.65 -3.93
N LEU A 71 8.79 4.21 -2.67
CA LEU A 71 9.91 3.46 -2.10
C LEU A 71 9.72 1.96 -2.22
N THR A 72 8.48 1.49 -2.05
CA THR A 72 8.15 0.07 -2.20
C THR A 72 6.86 -0.11 -2.95
N SER A 73 6.76 -1.26 -3.62
CA SER A 73 5.50 -1.67 -4.24
C SER A 73 5.37 -3.20 -4.31
N PRO A 74 4.15 -3.74 -4.13
CA PRO A 74 3.88 -5.16 -4.37
C PRO A 74 4.00 -5.52 -5.85
N GLY A 75 4.06 -6.82 -6.14
CA GLY A 75 4.13 -7.36 -7.49
C GLY A 75 2.97 -6.88 -8.38
N LEU A 76 3.21 -6.81 -9.70
CA LEU A 76 2.23 -6.31 -10.68
C LEU A 76 1.00 -7.21 -10.87
N SER A 77 0.98 -8.41 -10.30
CA SER A 77 -0.07 -9.42 -10.45
C SER A 77 -0.69 -9.83 -9.11
N GLU A 78 -0.46 -9.05 -8.05
CA GLU A 78 -0.86 -9.40 -6.69
C GLU A 78 -2.00 -8.51 -6.16
N ILE A 79 -2.83 -9.12 -5.33
CA ILE A 79 -3.73 -8.43 -4.40
C ILE A 79 -3.02 -8.50 -3.05
N ASN A 80 -2.33 -7.42 -2.70
CA ASN A 80 -1.56 -7.31 -1.47
C ASN A 80 -1.97 -6.06 -0.70
N CYS A 81 -2.47 -6.28 0.51
CA CYS A 81 -2.89 -5.24 1.46
C CYS A 81 -2.32 -5.47 2.86
N VAL A 82 -1.43 -6.47 3.00
CA VAL A 82 -0.83 -6.88 4.27
C VAL A 82 0.52 -6.21 4.44
N ASP A 83 1.29 -6.14 3.36
CA ASP A 83 2.58 -5.48 3.31
C ASP A 83 2.63 -4.42 2.19
N VAL A 84 3.79 -3.79 2.02
CA VAL A 84 4.04 -2.72 1.03
C VAL A 84 4.90 -3.19 -0.14
N GLY A 85 5.22 -4.49 -0.18
CA GLY A 85 6.02 -5.15 -1.21
C GLY A 85 7.51 -4.91 -1.11
N PHE A 86 8.16 -4.85 -2.27
CA PHE A 86 9.62 -4.81 -2.40
C PHE A 86 10.11 -3.41 -2.75
N PRO A 87 11.37 -3.06 -2.43
CA PRO A 87 11.98 -1.82 -2.87
C PRO A 87 11.84 -1.62 -4.39
N THR A 88 11.54 -0.39 -4.79
CA THR A 88 11.50 0.01 -6.21
C THR A 88 12.93 0.08 -6.79
N PRO A 89 13.10 0.09 -8.13
CA PRO A 89 14.41 0.26 -8.73
C PRO A 89 15.14 1.48 -8.17
N ASN A 90 16.45 1.34 -7.98
CA ASN A 90 17.34 2.37 -7.40
C ASN A 90 17.06 2.74 -5.93
N VAL A 91 16.19 2.00 -5.22
CA VAL A 91 15.94 2.17 -3.79
C VAL A 91 16.55 1.01 -3.00
N GLU A 92 17.37 1.36 -1.99
CA GLU A 92 17.82 0.43 -0.96
C GLU A 92 17.21 0.84 0.39
N LEU A 93 16.52 -0.09 1.04
CA LEU A 93 15.94 0.10 2.37
C LEU A 93 16.73 -0.69 3.40
N LYS A 94 17.33 0.01 4.36
CA LYS A 94 18.04 -0.59 5.49
C LYS A 94 17.32 -0.27 6.79
N PRO A 95 16.80 -1.26 7.53
CA PRO A 95 16.18 -1.00 8.82
C PRO A 95 17.22 -0.44 9.80
N SER A 96 16.88 0.63 10.50
CA SER A 96 17.64 1.21 11.61
C SER A 96 16.78 1.18 12.87
N PHE A 97 17.32 0.58 13.93
CA PHE A 97 16.61 0.39 15.18
C PHE A 97 16.90 1.56 16.13
N GLY A 98 15.88 2.38 16.39
CA GLY A 98 15.92 3.42 17.40
C GLY A 98 15.41 2.87 18.72
N LEU A 99 16.32 2.74 19.70
CA LEU A 99 16.18 2.27 21.09
C LEU A 99 16.58 0.81 21.36
N SER A 100 17.76 0.70 22.00
CA SER A 100 18.54 -0.48 22.39
C SER A 100 19.10 -1.28 21.22
N GLY A 101 20.41 -1.51 21.20
CA GLY A 101 21.14 -2.25 20.15
C GLY A 101 20.81 -3.74 20.04
N ALA A 102 19.54 -4.12 20.10
CA ALA A 102 19.05 -5.46 19.90
C ALA A 102 18.65 -5.63 18.43
N GLY A 103 19.33 -6.54 17.72
CA GLY A 103 18.96 -6.90 16.35
C GLY A 103 17.54 -7.50 16.26
N LEU A 104 17.06 -7.68 15.03
CA LEU A 104 15.74 -8.25 14.66
C LEU A 104 15.31 -9.47 15.47
N HIS A 105 16.28 -10.26 15.94
CA HIS A 105 16.05 -11.53 16.63
C HIS A 105 15.46 -11.41 18.06
N ASN A 106 15.43 -10.21 18.64
CA ASN A 106 15.09 -9.99 20.05
C ASN A 106 13.77 -9.22 20.28
N PHE A 107 12.96 -9.00 19.24
CA PHE A 107 11.66 -8.34 19.42
C PHE A 107 10.61 -9.34 19.95
N PRO A 108 10.03 -9.10 21.14
CA PRO A 108 8.99 -9.98 21.68
C PRO A 108 7.71 -9.89 20.84
N ILE A 109 7.05 -11.04 20.66
CA ILE A 109 5.76 -11.15 19.97
C ILE A 109 4.77 -10.20 20.66
N GLY A 110 4.22 -9.25 19.89
CA GLY A 110 3.23 -8.27 20.38
C GLY A 110 3.78 -6.90 20.75
N ALA A 111 5.09 -6.66 20.66
CA ALA A 111 5.64 -5.31 20.79
C ALA A 111 5.50 -4.52 19.47
N ALA A 112 4.91 -3.32 19.55
CA ALA A 112 4.95 -2.37 18.45
C ALA A 112 6.36 -1.76 18.36
N ALA A 113 7.12 -2.14 17.32
CA ALA A 113 8.41 -1.55 17.03
C ALA A 113 8.24 -0.43 16.00
N ILE A 114 8.83 0.74 16.29
CA ILE A 114 9.06 1.74 15.25
C ILE A 114 10.32 1.30 14.52
N ILE A 115 10.14 0.75 13.32
CA ILE A 115 11.26 0.45 12.42
C ILE A 115 11.51 1.71 11.61
N ASN A 116 12.61 2.40 11.90
CA ASN A 116 13.09 3.44 11.01
C ASN A 116 13.82 2.79 9.84
N PHE A 117 13.82 3.44 8.68
CA PHE A 117 14.60 2.99 7.54
C PHE A 117 15.60 4.08 7.17
N ILE A 118 16.86 3.70 7.00
CA ILE A 118 17.81 4.47 6.21
C ILE A 118 17.50 4.16 4.76
N ILE A 119 17.17 5.21 4.01
CA ILE A 119 16.77 5.12 2.61
C ILE A 119 17.93 5.65 1.78
N THR A 120 18.43 4.83 0.86
CA THR A 120 19.40 5.25 -0.15
C THR A 120 18.73 5.18 -1.51
N ILE A 121 18.73 6.29 -2.24
CA ILE A 121 18.18 6.40 -3.59
C ILE A 121 19.35 6.72 -4.53
N ALA A 122 19.65 5.82 -5.45
CA ALA A 122 20.62 6.09 -6.50
C ALA A 122 19.99 7.02 -7.55
N VAL A 123 20.64 8.14 -7.82
CA VAL A 123 20.32 9.06 -8.91
C VAL A 123 21.45 8.95 -9.94
N ASP A 124 21.09 8.57 -11.16
CA ASP A 124 21.98 8.58 -12.33
C ASP A 124 22.23 10.02 -12.82
#